data_AF-A0A1Q3DYF8-F1
#
_entry.id   AF-A0A1Q3DYF8-F1
#
_cell.length_a   1.000
_cell.length_b   1.000
_cell.length_c   1.000
_cell.angle_alpha   90.00
_cell.angle_beta   90.00
_cell.angle_gamma   90.00
#
_symmetry.space_group_name_H-M   'P 1'
#
loop_
_entity.id
_entity.type
_entity.pdbx_description
1 polymer ?
#
loop_
_entity_poly.entity_id
_entity_poly.type
_entity_poly.pdbx_seq_one_letter_code
_entity_poly.pdbx_strand_id
1 'polypeptide(L)'
;METHSADTEYLVRKGSNTGYRILSILTPPAYTVYVLARHGRPSFSINGLLRSTWIGGIAGATGGAGIAFARYNFTNPEKVRVKRVQVAYDTGRIRAEDHATIGGVLLAVLTPAVFWNRARVANLILGGAGIGTGVGMIAHWTRSVTGDTPKPFVPA
;
A
#
# COMPACT_ATOMS: atom_id res chain seq x y z
N MET A 1 -9.95 11.66 26.83
CA MET A 1 -10.11 12.08 25.42
C MET A 1 -8.81 11.90 24.63
N GLU A 2 -7.66 12.28 25.18
CA GLU A 2 -6.34 12.16 24.53
C GLU A 2 -5.94 10.73 24.10
N THR A 3 -6.34 9.71 24.86
CA THR A 3 -6.05 8.30 24.53
C THR A 3 -6.86 7.78 23.34
N HIS A 4 -8.12 8.22 23.21
CA HIS A 4 -8.99 7.83 22.10
C HIS A 4 -8.57 8.47 20.78
N SER A 5 -8.14 9.74 20.81
CA SER A 5 -7.61 10.40 19.62
C SER A 5 -6.32 9.74 19.14
N ALA A 6 -5.39 9.43 20.04
CA ALA A 6 -4.14 8.75 19.70
C ALA A 6 -4.38 7.33 19.12
N ASP A 7 -5.31 6.58 19.70
CA ASP A 7 -5.65 5.25 19.20
C ASP A 7 -6.34 5.32 17.82
N THR A 8 -7.18 6.34 17.62
CA THR A 8 -7.83 6.63 16.33
C THR A 8 -6.79 7.01 15.27
N GLU A 9 -5.88 7.92 15.58
CA GLU A 9 -4.80 8.35 14.67
C GLU A 9 -3.93 7.16 14.23
N TYR A 10 -3.57 6.29 15.18
CA TYR A 10 -2.83 5.07 14.87
C TYR A 10 -3.57 4.19 13.85
N LEU A 11 -4.88 3.97 14.06
CA LEU A 11 -5.70 3.18 13.15
C LEU A 11 -5.93 3.88 11.80
N VAL A 12 -6.00 5.20 11.77
CA VAL A 12 -6.09 6.02 10.54
C VAL A 12 -4.81 5.87 9.72
N ARG A 13 -3.64 5.99 10.35
CA ARG A 13 -2.35 5.77 9.68
C ARG A 13 -2.24 4.35 9.11
N LYS A 14 -2.69 3.37 9.89
CA LYS A 14 -2.76 1.97 9.43
C LYS A 14 -3.73 1.80 8.26
N GLY A 15 -4.88 2.47 8.27
CA GLY A 15 -5.84 2.52 7.17
C GLY A 15 -5.25 3.14 5.90
N SER A 16 -4.53 4.25 6.06
CA SER A 16 -3.79 4.93 4.98
C SER A 16 -2.79 3.99 4.30
N ASN A 17 -1.91 3.36 5.09
CA ASN A 17 -0.94 2.41 4.56
C ASN A 17 -1.61 1.23 3.85
N THR A 18 -2.72 0.72 4.38
CA THR A 18 -3.50 -0.34 3.72
C THR A 18 -4.06 0.12 2.38
N GLY A 19 -4.67 1.31 2.32
CA GLY A 19 -5.21 1.86 1.09
C GLY A 19 -4.14 2.12 0.03
N TYR A 20 -2.99 2.66 0.41
CA TYR A 20 -1.84 2.84 -0.48
C TYR A 20 -1.40 1.51 -1.10
N ARG A 21 -1.23 0.47 -0.29
CA ARG A 21 -0.80 -0.86 -0.74
C ARG A 21 -1.80 -1.51 -1.70
N ILE A 22 -3.08 -1.47 -1.37
CA ILE A 22 -4.14 -2.05 -2.19
C ILE A 22 -4.20 -1.36 -3.55
N LEU A 23 -4.24 -0.02 -3.60
CA LEU A 23 -4.28 0.68 -4.88
C LEU A 23 -2.96 0.64 -5.63
N SER A 24 -1.82 0.48 -4.95
CA SER A 24 -0.55 0.23 -5.62
C SER A 24 -0.51 -1.11 -6.36
N ILE A 25 -1.24 -2.12 -5.89
CA ILE A 25 -1.42 -3.40 -6.62
C ILE A 25 -2.44 -3.25 -7.75
N LEU A 26 -3.58 -2.60 -7.47
CA LEU A 26 -4.71 -2.58 -8.40
C LEU A 26 -4.54 -1.58 -9.53
N THR A 27 -3.87 -0.45 -9.29
CA THR A 27 -3.77 0.64 -10.27
C THR A 27 -2.97 0.26 -11.53
N PRO A 28 -1.80 -0.41 -11.44
CA PRO A 28 -1.07 -0.84 -12.63
C PRO A 28 -1.89 -1.73 -13.60
N PRO A 29 -2.53 -2.83 -13.15
CA PRO A 29 -3.37 -3.64 -14.04
C PRO A 29 -4.64 -2.88 -14.47
N ALA A 30 -5.27 -2.10 -13.59
CA ALA A 30 -6.44 -1.31 -13.97
C ALA A 30 -6.14 -0.29 -15.08
N TYR A 31 -5.02 0.44 -14.97
CA TYR A 31 -4.54 1.35 -16.02
C TYR A 31 -4.27 0.60 -17.33
N THR A 32 -3.58 -0.55 -17.24
CA THR A 32 -3.22 -1.34 -18.41
C THR A 32 -4.47 -1.83 -19.15
N VAL A 33 -5.44 -2.42 -18.43
CA VAL A 33 -6.71 -2.86 -18.99
C VAL A 33 -7.48 -1.69 -19.58
N TYR A 34 -7.59 -0.57 -18.86
CA TYR A 34 -8.32 0.61 -19.30
C TYR A 34 -7.75 1.18 -20.61
N VAL A 35 -6.43 1.39 -20.68
CA VAL A 35 -5.79 1.96 -21.87
C VAL A 35 -5.87 1.00 -23.05
N LEU A 36 -5.65 -0.30 -22.85
CA LEU A 36 -5.74 -1.27 -23.92
C LEU A 36 -7.17 -1.40 -24.46
N ALA A 37 -8.18 -1.42 -23.58
CA ALA A 37 -9.58 -1.53 -23.98
C ALA A 37 -10.10 -0.27 -24.68
N ARG A 38 -9.70 0.92 -24.22
CA ARG A 38 -10.27 2.18 -24.71
C ARG A 38 -9.46 2.86 -25.83
N HIS A 39 -8.14 2.68 -25.84
CA HIS A 39 -7.23 3.45 -26.69
C HIS A 39 -6.22 2.59 -27.45
N GLY A 40 -6.25 1.27 -27.27
CA GLY A 40 -5.38 0.31 -27.92
C GLY A 40 -3.92 0.36 -27.47
N ARG A 41 -3.09 -0.51 -28.08
CA ARG A 41 -1.65 -0.64 -27.80
C ARG A 41 -0.81 0.63 -28.01
N PRO A 42 -1.01 1.47 -29.05
CA PRO A 42 -0.11 2.61 -29.29
C PRO A 42 -0.22 3.69 -28.21
N SER A 43 -1.31 3.70 -27.45
CA SER A 43 -1.56 4.67 -26.38
C SER A 43 -0.96 4.27 -25.03
N PHE A 44 -0.40 3.06 -24.91
CA PHE A 44 0.25 2.60 -23.70
C PHE A 44 1.63 3.25 -23.52
N SER A 45 1.86 3.86 -22.35
CA SER A 45 3.12 4.52 -22.03
C SER A 45 3.58 4.18 -20.61
N ILE A 46 4.87 3.92 -20.45
CA ILE A 46 5.53 3.69 -19.15
C ILE A 46 5.32 4.90 -18.23
N ASN A 47 5.43 6.13 -18.78
CA ASN A 47 5.19 7.34 -18.02
C ASN A 47 3.72 7.44 -17.54
N GLY A 48 2.78 6.98 -18.36
CA GLY A 48 1.36 6.94 -18.00
C GLY A 48 1.06 5.90 -16.91
N LEU A 49 1.62 4.69 -17.04
CA LEU A 49 1.51 3.62 -16.04
C LEU A 49 2.09 4.03 -14.68
N LEU A 50 3.31 4.57 -14.68
CA LEU A 50 3.97 4.99 -13.45
C LEU A 50 3.24 6.15 -12.79
N ARG A 51 2.79 7.12 -13.58
CA ARG A 51 1.99 8.25 -13.09
C ARG A 51 0.68 7.80 -12.47
N SER A 52 -0.07 6.95 -13.17
CA SER A 52 -1.34 6.44 -12.65
C SER A 52 -1.10 5.65 -11.36
N THR A 53 -0.04 4.85 -11.29
CA THR A 53 0.28 4.03 -10.12
C THR A 53 0.50 4.87 -8.86
N TRP A 54 1.34 5.91 -8.89
CA TRP A 54 1.57 6.70 -7.67
C TRP A 54 0.39 7.60 -7.32
N ILE A 55 -0.34 8.13 -8.31
CA ILE A 55 -1.58 8.87 -8.07
C ILE A 55 -2.63 7.95 -7.44
N GLY A 56 -2.80 6.75 -7.96
CA GLY A 56 -3.66 5.72 -7.40
C GLY A 56 -3.25 5.34 -5.99
N GLY A 57 -1.94 5.18 -5.73
CA GLY A 57 -1.41 4.96 -4.39
C GLY A 57 -1.80 6.07 -3.41
N ILE A 58 -1.63 7.34 -3.77
CA ILE A 58 -2.01 8.49 -2.92
C ILE A 58 -3.52 8.57 -2.73
N ALA A 59 -4.31 8.34 -3.78
CA ALA A 59 -5.77 8.27 -3.69
C ALA A 59 -6.20 7.17 -2.71
N GLY A 60 -5.51 6.03 -2.75
CA GLY A 60 -5.74 4.90 -1.85
C GLY A 60 -5.36 5.23 -0.41
N ALA A 61 -4.22 5.89 -0.20
CA ALA A 61 -3.79 6.37 1.12
C ALA A 61 -4.82 7.31 1.74
N THR A 62 -5.26 8.30 0.97
CA THR A 62 -6.23 9.30 1.42
C THR A 62 -7.60 8.66 1.67
N GLY A 63 -8.07 7.79 0.77
CA GLY A 63 -9.33 7.06 0.93
C GLY A 63 -9.31 6.10 2.12
N GLY A 64 -8.21 5.36 2.30
CA GLY A 64 -8.02 4.45 3.43
C GLY A 64 -7.97 5.18 4.77
N ALA A 65 -7.31 6.35 4.82
CA ALA A 65 -7.30 7.22 5.99
C ALA A 65 -8.71 7.74 6.30
N GLY A 66 -9.44 8.24 5.29
CA GLY A 66 -10.79 8.77 5.45
C GLY A 66 -11.79 7.72 5.93
N ILE A 67 -11.76 6.51 5.34
CA ILE A 67 -12.61 5.38 5.76
C ILE A 67 -12.29 4.98 7.21
N ALA A 68 -11.01 4.87 7.57
CA ALA A 68 -10.61 4.53 8.93
C ALA A 68 -11.02 5.63 9.92
N PHE A 69 -10.86 6.90 9.56
CA PHE A 69 -11.25 8.04 10.38
C PHE A 69 -12.77 8.01 10.64
N ALA A 70 -13.57 7.93 9.58
CA ALA A 70 -15.03 7.83 9.69
C ALA A 70 -15.47 6.63 10.55
N ARG A 71 -14.76 5.50 10.44
CA ARG A 71 -15.06 4.30 11.22
C ARG A 71 -14.72 4.44 12.70
N TYR A 72 -13.55 4.97 13.04
CA TYR A 72 -13.02 4.93 14.41
C TYR A 72 -13.32 6.17 15.24
N ASN A 73 -13.49 7.34 14.60
CA ASN A 73 -13.77 8.60 15.30
C ASN A 73 -15.10 8.57 16.07
N PHE A 74 -16.10 7.84 15.57
CA PHE A 74 -17.42 7.71 16.20
C PHE A 74 -17.63 6.38 16.94
N THR A 75 -16.58 5.56 17.07
CA THR A 75 -16.66 4.27 17.78
C THR A 75 -16.29 4.44 19.26
N ASN A 76 -16.93 3.65 20.14
CA ASN A 76 -16.63 3.61 21.57
C ASN A 76 -15.09 3.45 21.82
N PRO A 77 -14.49 4.27 22.70
CA PRO A 77 -13.05 4.24 23.00
C PRO A 77 -12.48 2.87 23.36
N GLU A 78 -13.21 2.04 24.10
CA GLU A 78 -12.73 0.70 24.47
C GLU A 78 -12.58 -0.20 23.26
N LYS A 79 -13.53 -0.15 22.32
CA LYS A 79 -13.46 -0.92 21.07
C LYS A 79 -12.31 -0.46 20.18
N VAL A 80 -12.05 0.85 20.13
CA VAL A 80 -10.91 1.42 19.40
C VAL A 80 -9.60 0.94 20.03
N ARG A 81 -9.51 0.94 21.36
CA ARG A 81 -8.33 0.45 22.10
C ARG A 81 -8.03 -1.02 21.83
N VAL A 82 -9.04 -1.88 21.97
CA VAL A 82 -8.92 -3.32 21.66
C VAL A 82 -8.48 -3.51 20.22
N LYS A 83 -9.07 -2.76 19.29
CA LYS A 83 -8.69 -2.85 17.87
C LYS A 83 -7.25 -2.40 17.61
N ARG A 84 -6.79 -1.34 18.29
CA ARG A 84 -5.40 -0.89 18.21
C ARG A 84 -4.45 -1.99 18.67
N VAL A 85 -4.69 -2.59 19.84
CA VAL A 85 -3.84 -3.66 20.37
C VAL A 85 -3.79 -4.82 19.38
N GLN A 86 -4.95 -5.26 18.87
CA GLN A 86 -5.00 -6.31 17.86
C GLN A 86 -4.18 -5.98 16.61
N VAL A 87 -4.31 -4.75 16.08
CA VAL A 87 -3.57 -4.32 14.88
C VAL A 87 -2.08 -4.11 15.14
N ALA A 88 -1.70 -3.73 16.37
CA ALA A 88 -0.32 -3.52 16.76
C ALA A 88 0.47 -4.83 16.93
N TYR A 89 -0.19 -5.92 17.32
CA TYR A 89 0.43 -7.23 17.52
C TYR A 89 0.15 -8.24 16.40
N ASP A 90 -0.46 -7.80 15.30
CA ASP A 90 -0.64 -8.62 14.11
C ASP A 90 0.69 -8.78 13.36
N THR A 91 1.41 -9.85 13.68
CA THR A 91 2.72 -10.18 13.09
C THR A 91 2.64 -10.43 11.58
N GLY A 92 1.53 -10.97 11.10
CA GLY A 92 1.27 -11.15 9.67
C GLY A 92 1.20 -9.82 8.94
N ARG A 93 0.41 -8.89 9.48
CA ARG A 93 0.30 -7.54 8.93
C ARG A 93 1.65 -6.81 8.95
N ILE A 94 2.41 -6.91 10.03
CA ILE A 94 3.73 -6.25 10.15
C ILE A 94 4.66 -6.79 9.05
N ARG A 95 4.78 -8.10 8.89
CA ARG A 95 5.63 -8.69 7.85
C ARG A 95 5.17 -8.30 6.44
N ALA A 96 3.86 -8.21 6.20
CA ALA A 96 3.33 -7.75 4.92
C ALA A 96 3.69 -6.28 4.65
N GLU A 97 3.66 -5.43 5.68
CA GLU A 97 4.10 -4.04 5.61
C GLU A 97 5.60 -3.95 5.31
N ASP A 98 6.44 -4.78 5.96
CA ASP A 98 7.88 -4.79 5.74
C ASP A 98 8.24 -5.18 4.30
N HIS A 99 7.63 -6.26 3.75
CA HIS A 99 7.89 -6.67 2.38
C HIS A 99 7.43 -5.60 1.38
N ALA A 100 6.27 -4.98 1.61
CA ALA A 100 5.79 -3.86 0.83
C ALA A 100 6.79 -2.68 0.86
N THR A 101 7.27 -2.28 2.03
CA THR A 101 8.24 -1.18 2.15
C THR A 101 9.56 -1.51 1.47
N ILE A 102 10.10 -2.72 1.68
CA ILE A 102 11.34 -3.18 1.02
C ILE A 102 11.17 -3.16 -0.50
N GLY A 103 10.10 -3.75 -1.02
CA GLY A 103 9.82 -3.76 -2.45
C GLY A 103 9.67 -2.34 -3.01
N GLY A 104 8.98 -1.47 -2.29
CA GLY A 104 8.80 -0.06 -2.65
C GLY A 104 10.12 0.69 -2.73
N VAL A 105 10.97 0.60 -1.71
CA VAL A 105 12.29 1.25 -1.73
C VAL A 105 13.17 0.71 -2.85
N LEU A 106 13.20 -0.62 -3.05
CA LEU A 106 13.98 -1.24 -4.12
C LEU A 106 13.57 -0.73 -5.49
N LEU A 107 12.27 -0.76 -5.82
CA LEU A 107 11.81 -0.30 -7.13
C LEU A 107 11.77 1.23 -7.27
N ALA A 108 11.75 2.00 -6.19
CA ALA A 108 11.95 3.45 -6.24
C ALA A 108 13.34 3.83 -6.78
N VAL A 109 14.34 2.98 -6.52
CA VAL A 109 15.72 3.17 -6.98
C VAL A 109 15.99 2.47 -8.32
N LEU A 110 15.50 1.23 -8.48
CA LEU A 110 15.72 0.45 -9.70
C LEU A 110 14.92 0.97 -10.90
N THR A 111 13.70 1.49 -10.70
CA THR A 111 12.88 1.98 -11.82
C THR A 111 13.53 3.16 -12.55
N PRO A 112 14.06 4.19 -11.87
CA PRO A 112 14.87 5.23 -12.53
C PRO A 112 16.10 4.69 -13.25
N ALA A 113 16.80 3.70 -12.67
CA ALA A 113 18.00 3.13 -13.28
C ALA A 113 17.69 2.39 -14.60
N VAL A 114 16.58 1.66 -14.65
CA VAL A 114 16.19 0.85 -15.82
C VAL A 114 15.45 1.67 -16.88
N PHE A 115 14.57 2.59 -16.46
CA PHE A 115 13.70 3.35 -17.34
C PHE A 115 14.13 4.82 -17.49
N TRP A 116 15.44 5.08 -17.31
CA TRP A 116 16.01 6.41 -17.51
C TRP A 116 15.61 6.96 -18.89
N ASN A 117 15.25 8.25 -18.94
CA ASN A 117 14.71 8.95 -20.12
C ASN A 117 13.39 8.42 -20.72
N ARG A 118 12.76 7.37 -20.15
CA ARG A 118 11.46 6.85 -20.64
C ARG A 118 10.25 7.43 -19.90
N ALA A 119 10.47 8.11 -18.78
CA ALA A 119 9.44 8.81 -18.02
C ALA A 119 10.07 9.96 -17.21
N ARG A 120 9.23 10.84 -16.65
CA ARG A 120 9.68 11.91 -15.75
C ARG A 120 10.23 11.30 -14.46
N VAL A 121 11.31 11.86 -13.92
CA VAL A 121 11.99 11.36 -12.70
C VAL A 121 11.04 11.14 -11.53
N ALA A 122 10.13 12.09 -11.26
CA ALA A 122 9.12 11.93 -10.22
C ALA A 122 8.22 10.69 -10.42
N ASN A 123 7.81 10.41 -11.66
CA ASN A 123 7.01 9.23 -11.98
C ASN A 123 7.84 7.94 -11.85
N LEU A 124 9.12 7.97 -12.23
CA LEU A 124 10.03 6.83 -12.07
C LEU A 124 10.19 6.44 -10.60
N ILE A 125 10.44 7.42 -9.73
CA ILE A 125 10.65 7.18 -8.30
C ILE A 125 9.33 6.78 -7.63
N LEU A 126 8.29 7.61 -7.73
CA LEU A 126 7.03 7.40 -7.02
C LEU A 126 6.23 6.23 -7.60
N GLY A 127 6.21 6.11 -8.93
CA GLY A 127 5.56 4.99 -9.61
C GLY A 127 6.31 3.68 -9.37
N GLY A 128 7.64 3.71 -9.39
CA GLY A 128 8.48 2.59 -8.99
C GLY A 128 8.21 2.15 -7.55
N ALA A 129 8.11 3.09 -6.61
CA ALA A 129 7.75 2.82 -5.22
C ALA A 129 6.38 2.15 -5.08
N GLY A 130 5.39 2.61 -5.84
CA GLY A 130 4.05 2.01 -5.87
C GLY A 130 4.07 0.58 -6.41
N ILE A 131 4.67 0.35 -7.59
CA ILE A 131 4.80 -1.00 -8.15
C ILE A 131 5.56 -1.91 -7.18
N GLY A 132 6.66 -1.43 -6.61
CA GLY A 132 7.48 -2.17 -5.66
C GLY A 132 6.72 -2.56 -4.39
N THR A 133 5.89 -1.65 -3.88
CA THR A 133 4.99 -1.92 -2.76
C THR A 133 4.05 -3.07 -3.07
N GLY A 134 3.49 -3.10 -4.28
CA GLY A 134 2.63 -4.18 -4.73
C GLY A 134 3.37 -5.51 -4.88
N VAL A 135 4.54 -5.50 -5.52
CA VAL A 135 5.40 -6.68 -5.69
C VAL A 135 5.81 -7.26 -4.34
N GLY A 136 6.18 -6.41 -3.38
CA GLY A 136 6.52 -6.82 -2.02
C GLY A 136 5.35 -7.51 -1.31
N MET A 137 4.14 -6.98 -1.42
CA MET A 137 2.94 -7.63 -0.87
C MET A 137 2.66 -8.99 -1.51
N ILE A 138 2.75 -9.09 -2.84
CA ILE A 138 2.56 -10.36 -3.55
C ILE A 138 3.60 -11.38 -3.08
N ALA A 139 4.88 -10.97 -2.97
CA ALA A 139 5.95 -11.84 -2.47
C ALA A 139 5.67 -12.35 -1.05
N HIS A 140 5.16 -11.49 -0.16
CA HIS A 140 4.75 -11.89 1.18
C HIS A 140 3.59 -12.92 1.15
N TRP A 141 2.59 -12.71 0.30
CA TRP A 141 1.48 -13.65 0.15
C TRP A 141 1.95 -14.99 -0.41
N THR A 142 2.79 -15.00 -1.43
CA THR A 142 3.39 -16.23 -1.97
C THR A 142 4.13 -16.98 -0.88
N ARG A 143 4.98 -16.29 -0.09
CA ARG A 143 5.71 -16.91 1.03
C ARG A 143 4.80 -17.47 2.11
N SER A 144 3.75 -16.74 2.45
CA SER A 144 2.76 -17.15 3.46
C SER A 144 2.00 -18.41 3.01
N VAL A 145 1.64 -18.50 1.73
CA VAL A 145 0.97 -19.67 1.15
C VAL A 145 1.93 -20.88 1.06
N THR A 146 3.23 -20.65 0.83
CA THR A 146 4.24 -21.72 0.78
C THR A 146 4.72 -22.22 2.14
N GLY A 147 4.15 -21.73 3.24
CA GLY A 147 4.37 -22.28 4.60
C GLY A 147 5.28 -21.45 5.52
N ASP A 148 5.83 -20.32 5.06
CA ASP A 148 6.52 -19.38 5.95
C ASP A 148 5.51 -18.44 6.62
N THR A 149 4.76 -19.00 7.57
CA THR A 149 3.76 -18.24 8.33
C THR A 149 4.39 -17.57 9.55
N PRO A 150 4.10 -16.28 9.82
CA PRO A 150 4.54 -15.62 11.04
C PRO A 150 4.00 -16.34 12.27
N LYS A 151 4.88 -16.61 13.24
CA LYS A 151 4.46 -17.11 14.56
C LYS A 151 3.51 -16.10 15.21
N PRO A 152 2.38 -16.54 15.80
CA PRO A 152 1.49 -15.65 16.54
C PRO A 152 2.22 -15.01 17.72
N PHE A 153 1.97 -13.72 17.96
CA PHE A 153 2.41 -13.08 19.20
C PHE A 153 1.55 -13.61 20.36
N VAL A 154 2.17 -14.28 21.32
CA VAL A 154 1.54 -14.69 22.58
C VAL A 154 2.09 -13.77 23.67
N PRO A 155 1.27 -12.89 24.27
CA PRO A 155 1.71 -12.13 25.44
C PRO A 155 1.95 -13.11 26.60
N ALA A 156 3.09 -12.97 27.27
CA ALA A 156 3.42 -13.68 28.51
C ALA A 156 2.61 -13.13 29.69
#